data_AF-A0A9Y2N2R3-F1
#
_entry.id   AF-A0A9Y2N2R3-F1
#
_cell.length_a   1.000
_cell.length_b   1.000
_cell.length_c   1.000
_cell.angle_alpha   90.00
_cell.angle_beta   90.00
_cell.angle_gamma   90.00
#
_symmetry.space_group_name_H-M   'P 1'
#
loop_
_entity.id
_entity.type
_entity.pdbx_description
1 polymer ?
#
loop_
_entity_poly.entity_id
_entity_poly.type
_entity_poly.pdbx_seq_one_letter_code
_entity_poly.pdbx_strand_id
1 'polypeptide(L)'
;MAGCSAHVEVQRKVAKADLEKGISDALQKTVGQRPDSVTCPGPIDAKVGQQMRCELVAGTTKAGLTATVNTVNGSDVRYSVKVDDHVSSN
;
A
#
# COMPACT_ATOMS: atom_id res chain seq x y z
N MET A 1 23.59 -33.57 1.88
CA MET A 1 22.69 -33.75 3.04
C MET A 1 22.18 -32.37 3.43
N ALA A 2 20.85 -32.19 3.41
CA ALA A 2 20.08 -31.02 3.84
C ALA A 2 20.59 -29.64 3.36
N GLY A 3 20.29 -29.28 2.11
CA GLY A 3 20.17 -27.86 1.77
C GLY A 3 19.04 -27.30 2.64
N CYS A 4 19.33 -26.26 3.43
CA CYS A 4 18.32 -25.51 4.13
C CYS A 4 17.44 -24.84 3.07
N SER A 5 16.44 -25.55 2.57
CA SER A 5 15.21 -24.95 2.11
C SER A 5 14.66 -24.28 3.33
N ALA A 6 15.07 -23.03 3.57
CA ALA A 6 14.25 -22.13 4.34
C ALA A 6 12.92 -22.15 3.60
N HIS A 7 12.01 -23.02 4.05
CA HIS A 7 10.60 -22.75 3.98
C HIS A 7 10.50 -21.49 4.81
N VAL A 8 10.82 -20.36 4.18
CA VAL A 8 10.53 -19.07 4.75
C VAL A 8 9.01 -19.16 4.79
N GLU A 9 8.49 -19.47 5.97
CA GLU A 9 7.21 -18.97 6.42
C GLU A 9 7.38 -17.46 6.34
N VAL A 10 7.37 -16.94 5.11
CA VAL A 10 7.42 -15.52 4.83
C VAL A 10 6.10 -15.10 5.39
N GLN A 11 6.11 -14.59 6.61
CA GLN A 11 5.05 -13.72 7.03
C GLN A 11 5.10 -12.60 6.00
N ARG A 12 4.28 -12.72 4.94
CA ARG A 12 4.25 -11.79 3.82
C ARG A 12 3.71 -10.51 4.38
N LYS A 13 4.59 -9.69 4.92
CA LYS A 13 4.31 -8.35 5.40
C LYS A 13 4.92 -7.43 4.37
N VAL A 14 4.13 -6.53 3.84
CA VAL A 14 4.66 -5.48 2.97
C VAL A 14 5.29 -4.45 3.89
N ALA A 15 6.60 -4.26 3.75
CA ALA A 15 7.30 -3.25 4.50
C ALA A 15 6.74 -1.86 4.16
N LYS A 16 6.73 -0.96 5.15
CA LYS A 16 6.27 0.43 4.98
C LYS A 16 6.86 1.07 3.72
N ALA A 17 8.17 0.98 3.52
CA ALA A 17 8.86 1.58 2.37
C ALA A 17 8.41 1.00 1.01
N ASP A 18 8.14 -0.30 0.95
CA ASP A 18 7.68 -0.97 -0.27
C ASP A 18 6.23 -0.58 -0.59
N LEU A 19 5.40 -0.52 0.45
CA LEU A 19 4.02 -0.08 0.37
C LEU A 19 3.92 1.39 -0.05
N GLU A 20 4.74 2.27 0.52
CA GLU A 20 4.79 3.70 0.18
C GLU A 20 5.12 3.90 -1.29
N LYS A 21 6.12 3.17 -1.82
CA LYS A 21 6.47 3.20 -3.24
C LYS A 21 5.33 2.66 -4.11
N GLY A 22 4.77 1.52 -3.73
CA GLY A 22 3.69 0.87 -4.47
C GLY A 22 2.42 1.73 -4.54
N ILE A 23 2.02 2.33 -3.43
CA ILE A 23 0.90 3.27 -3.34
C ILE A 23 1.15 4.49 -4.23
N SER A 24 2.35 5.07 -4.18
CA SER A 24 2.69 6.25 -4.99
C SER A 24 2.56 5.97 -6.49
N ASP A 25 3.04 4.81 -6.94
CA ASP A 25 2.96 4.39 -8.34
C ASP A 25 1.51 4.06 -8.76
N ALA A 26 0.78 3.36 -7.89
CA ALA A 26 -0.63 3.04 -8.10
C ALA A 26 -1.48 4.31 -8.20
N LEU A 27 -1.28 5.28 -7.32
CA LEU A 27 -1.96 6.57 -7.37
C LEU A 27 -1.64 7.32 -8.66
N GLN A 28 -0.36 7.41 -9.04
CA GLN A 28 0.00 8.04 -10.30
C GLN A 28 -0.71 7.39 -11.50
N LYS A 29 -0.90 6.07 -11.49
CA LYS A 29 -1.62 5.35 -12.55
C LYS A 29 -3.15 5.47 -12.46
N THR A 30 -3.71 5.51 -11.26
CA THR A 30 -5.16 5.51 -11.03
C THR A 30 -5.77 6.91 -11.04
N VAL A 31 -5.14 7.86 -10.34
CA VAL A 31 -5.59 9.26 -10.22
C VAL A 31 -4.79 10.22 -11.08
N GLY A 32 -3.74 9.77 -11.78
CA GLY A 32 -2.90 10.64 -12.60
C GLY A 32 -1.94 11.54 -11.80
N GLN A 33 -2.04 11.51 -10.47
CA GLN A 33 -1.25 12.34 -9.57
C GLN A 33 -0.38 11.49 -8.66
N ARG A 34 0.93 11.74 -8.70
CA ARG A 34 1.87 11.11 -7.77
C ARG A 34 1.96 11.97 -6.51
N PRO A 35 1.76 11.39 -5.31
CA PRO A 35 2.05 12.11 -4.09
C PRO A 35 3.55 12.38 -3.94
N ASP A 36 3.92 13.49 -3.31
CA ASP A 36 5.30 13.81 -2.93
C ASP A 36 5.81 12.85 -1.86
N SER A 37 4.95 12.47 -0.92
CA SER A 37 5.28 11.52 0.13
C SER A 37 4.05 10.75 0.57
N VAL A 38 4.21 9.45 0.78
CA VAL A 38 3.22 8.61 1.44
C VAL A 38 3.79 8.25 2.79
N THR A 39 2.98 8.39 3.83
CA THR A 39 3.30 8.01 5.20
C THR A 39 2.27 6.98 5.64
N CYS A 40 2.71 5.73 5.79
CA CYS A 40 1.91 4.66 6.37
C CYS A 40 2.28 4.44 7.84
N PRO A 41 1.31 4.09 8.72
CA PRO A 41 1.55 3.91 10.15
C PRO A 41 2.47 2.71 10.45
N GLY A 42 2.57 1.76 9.53
CA GLY A 42 3.43 0.60 9.69
C GLY A 42 3.40 -0.32 8.47
N PRO A 43 4.03 -1.49 8.60
CA PRO A 43 3.89 -2.56 7.62
C PRO A 43 2.46 -3.14 7.67
N ILE A 44 1.97 -3.60 6.52
CA ILE A 44 0.67 -4.27 6.40
C ILE A 44 0.88 -5.76 6.14
N ASP A 45 0.07 -6.60 6.75
CA ASP A 45 0.03 -8.02 6.40
C ASP A 45 -0.55 -8.18 4.99
N ALA A 46 0.16 -8.88 4.12
CA ALA A 46 -0.32 -9.29 2.80
C ALA A 46 -1.34 -10.42 2.99
N LYS A 47 -2.50 -10.04 3.50
CA LYS A 47 -3.66 -10.91 3.74
C LYS A 47 -4.86 -10.27 3.07
N VAL A 48 -5.61 -11.06 2.31
CA VAL A 48 -6.84 -10.56 1.69
C VAL A 48 -7.81 -10.05 2.75
N GLY A 49 -8.41 -8.89 2.51
CA GLY A 49 -9.30 -8.20 3.44
C GLY A 49 -8.59 -7.31 4.47
N GLN A 50 -7.26 -7.27 4.49
CA GLN A 50 -6.53 -6.31 5.33
C GLN A 50 -6.70 -4.90 4.74
N GLN A 51 -7.03 -3.95 5.60
CA GLN A 51 -7.17 -2.54 5.26
C GLN A 51 -6.28 -1.71 6.16
N MET A 52 -5.55 -0.78 5.55
CA MET A 52 -4.74 0.18 6.27
C MET A 52 -4.98 1.58 5.74
N ARG A 53 -5.11 2.53 6.66
CA ARG A 53 -5.13 3.95 6.33
C ARG A 53 -3.69 4.46 6.28
N CYS A 54 -3.31 5.06 5.16
CA CYS A 54 -2.10 5.85 5.06
C CYS A 54 -2.47 7.31 4.78
N GLU A 55 -1.52 8.20 5.00
CA GLU A 55 -1.60 9.59 4.54
C GLU A 55 -0.69 9.77 3.34
N LEU A 56 -1.19 10.49 2.34
CA LEU A 56 -0.35 11.03 1.29
C LEU A 56 -0.26 12.54 1.42
N VAL A 57 0.86 13.08 0.99
CA VAL A 57 1.13 14.51 0.88
C VAL A 57 1.47 14.79 -0.57
N ALA A 58 0.76 15.73 -1.17
CA ALA A 58 0.99 16.22 -2.52
C ALA A 58 1.06 17.76 -2.47
N GLY A 59 2.28 18.31 -2.50
CA GLY A 59 2.58 19.72 -2.32
C GLY A 59 2.12 20.21 -0.95
N THR A 60 1.14 21.11 -0.95
CA THR A 60 0.51 21.66 0.26
C THR A 60 -0.73 20.87 0.70
N THR A 61 -1.18 19.90 -0.08
CA THR A 61 -2.41 19.16 0.16
C THR A 61 -2.09 17.81 0.79
N LYS A 62 -2.77 17.49 1.89
CA LYS A 62 -2.70 16.17 2.51
C LYS A 62 -4.02 15.46 2.30
N ALA A 63 -3.97 14.20 1.88
CA ALA A 63 -5.16 13.37 1.72
C ALA A 63 -4.98 12.04 2.46
N GLY A 64 -6.06 11.58 3.07
CA GLY A 64 -6.13 10.22 3.59
C GLY A 64 -6.37 9.24 2.45
N LEU A 65 -5.72 8.09 2.49
CA LEU A 65 -5.99 6.98 1.58
C LEU A 65 -6.17 5.69 2.38
N THR A 66 -7.05 4.83 1.88
CA THR A 66 -7.26 3.49 2.43
C THR A 66 -6.77 2.47 1.42
N ALA A 67 -5.68 1.78 1.77
CA ALA A 67 -5.17 0.64 1.03
C ALA A 67 -5.90 -0.63 1.50
N THR A 68 -6.49 -1.37 0.58
CA THR A 68 -7.17 -2.65 0.85
C THR A 68 -6.49 -3.75 0.06
N VAL A 69 -6.09 -4.84 0.73
CA VAL A 69 -5.51 -6.00 0.07
C VAL A 69 -6.63 -6.87 -0.48
N ASN A 70 -6.71 -7.00 -1.80
CA ASN A 70 -7.78 -7.77 -2.45
C ASN A 70 -7.33 -9.20 -2.78
N THR A 71 -6.07 -9.39 -3.13
CA THR A 71 -5.58 -10.70 -3.57
C THR A 71 -4.12 -10.88 -3.20
N VAL A 72 -3.78 -12.07 -2.73
CA VAL A 72 -2.40 -12.46 -2.41
C VAL A 72 -2.13 -13.76 -3.16
N ASN A 73 -1.24 -13.73 -4.14
CA ASN A 73 -0.93 -14.85 -5.00
C ASN A 73 0.57 -15.13 -4.96
N GLY A 74 1.00 -16.00 -4.05
CA GLY A 74 2.44 -16.23 -3.85
C GLY A 74 3.13 -14.91 -3.50
N SER A 75 4.07 -14.48 -4.34
CA SER A 75 4.81 -13.24 -4.19
C SER A 75 4.04 -11.99 -4.65
N ASP A 76 2.96 -12.16 -5.42
CA ASP A 76 2.19 -11.06 -5.99
C ASP A 76 1.04 -10.66 -5.07
N VAL A 77 1.08 -9.42 -4.56
CA VAL A 77 0.02 -8.85 -3.73
C VAL A 77 -0.69 -7.76 -4.51
N ARG A 78 -1.99 -7.95 -4.78
CA ARG A 78 -2.85 -6.91 -5.36
C ARG A 78 -3.60 -6.18 -4.26
N TYR A 79 -3.44 -4.87 -4.26
CA TYR A 79 -4.15 -3.95 -3.37
C TYR A 79 -4.87 -2.89 -4.20
N SER A 80 -6.01 -2.44 -3.68
CA SER A 80 -6.75 -1.29 -4.18
C SER A 80 -6.52 -0.11 -3.25
N VAL A 81 -6.26 1.05 -3.84
CA VAL A 81 -6.09 2.30 -3.10
C VAL A 81 -7.31 3.16 -3.31
N LYS A 82 -7.93 3.60 -2.22
CA LYS A 82 -9.08 4.50 -2.25
C LYS A 82 -8.69 5.79 -1.54
N VAL A 83 -8.53 6.87 -2.30
CA VAL A 83 -8.32 8.20 -1.71
C VAL A 83 -9.65 8.62 -1.10
N ASP A 84 -9.60 9.08 0.15
CA ASP A 84 -10.73 9.71 0.82
C ASP A 84 -10.92 11.09 0.19
N ASP A 85 -11.55 11.10 -0.98
CA ASP A 85 -11.94 12.31 -1.71
C ASP A 85 -13.16 12.92 -1.01
N HIS A 86 -12.98 13.31 0.26
CA HIS A 86 -13.76 14.41 0.80
C HIS A 86 -13.04 15.71 0.42
N VAL A 87 -12.78 15.89 -0.87
CA VAL A 87 -12.71 17.22 -1.43
C VAL A 87 -14.14 17.72 -1.33
N SER A 88 -14.39 18.51 -0.30
CA SER A 88 -15.58 19.34 -0.25
C SER A 88 -15.65 20.09 -1.58
N SER A 89 -16.50 19.61 -2.48
CA SER A 89 -16.97 20.35 -3.63
C SER A 89 -17.71 21.56 -3.06
N ASN A 90 -17.00 22.66 -2.82
CA ASN A 90 -17.55 23.95 -2.45
C ASN A 90 -17.76 24.80 -3.69
#